data_AF-A0A238Z0L8-F1
#
_entry.id   AF-A0A238Z0L8-F1
#
_cell.length_a   1.000
_cell.length_b   1.000
_cell.length_c   1.000
_cell.angle_alpha   90.00
_cell.angle_beta   90.00
_cell.angle_gamma   90.00
#
_symmetry.space_group_name_H-M   'P 1'
#
loop_
_entity.id
_entity.type
_entity.pdbx_description
1 polymer ?
#
loop_
_entity_poly.entity_id
_entity_poly.type
_entity_poly.pdbx_seq_one_letter_code
_entity_poly.pdbx_strand_id
1 'polypeptide(L)'
;MKYTRTIMGAYRYKVHSAIYSWDTPGSSTRPACNVTEIVQGILDKPKNRGVIPLNADLIDDPAPGCAKTFAIIVSIETPDGTNTTRFCSSSDGPTININDSGVECYF
;
A
#
# COMPACT_ATOMS: atom_id res chain seq x y z
N MET A 1 -19.81 31.03 22.29
CA MET A 1 -19.60 29.58 22.10
C MET A 1 -18.23 29.38 21.48
N LYS A 2 -17.27 28.77 22.19
CA LYS A 2 -15.96 28.42 21.63
C LYS A 2 -16.11 27.05 20.97
N TYR A 3 -15.99 26.99 19.65
CA TYR A 3 -15.83 25.71 18.95
C TYR A 3 -14.44 25.18 19.26
N THR A 4 -14.35 24.22 20.18
CA THR A 4 -13.13 23.41 20.35
C THR A 4 -12.99 22.59 19.08
N ARG A 5 -12.08 23.00 18.18
CA ARG A 5 -11.70 22.22 17.01
C ARG A 5 -10.99 20.98 17.55
N THR A 6 -11.70 19.87 17.68
CA THR A 6 -11.08 18.56 17.86
C THR A 6 -10.10 18.40 16.71
N ILE A 7 -8.80 18.39 17.00
CA ILE A 7 -7.81 17.97 16.01
C ILE A 7 -8.09 16.48 15.85
N MET A 8 -8.91 16.11 14.87
CA MET A 8 -8.99 14.72 14.46
C MET A 8 -7.59 14.36 13.98
N GLY A 9 -6.97 13.34 14.58
CA GLY A 9 -5.66 12.86 14.15
C GLY A 9 -5.66 12.53 12.65
N ALA A 10 -4.48 12.48 12.05
CA ALA A 10 -4.33 11.95 10.69
C ALA A 10 -3.90 10.49 10.78
N TYR A 11 -4.23 9.71 9.75
CA TYR A 11 -3.61 8.40 9.58
C TYR A 11 -2.10 8.57 9.43
N ARG A 12 -1.34 7.64 10.01
CA ARG A 12 0.12 7.55 9.82
C ARG A 12 0.47 6.12 9.42
N TYR A 13 1.48 6.01 8.57
CA TYR A 13 1.82 4.75 7.93
C TYR A 13 3.31 4.48 8.07
N LYS A 14 3.65 3.22 8.41
CA LYS A 14 5.01 2.71 8.34
C LYS A 14 5.02 1.46 7.47
N VAL A 15 5.57 1.57 6.27
CA VAL A 15 5.78 0.42 5.39
C VAL A 15 7.01 -0.34 5.87
N HIS A 16 6.84 -1.62 6.15
CA HIS A 16 7.92 -2.52 6.53
C HIS A 16 8.52 -3.21 5.31
N SER A 17 7.66 -3.63 4.40
CA SER A 17 8.05 -4.23 3.13
C SER A 17 6.92 -4.10 2.12
N ALA A 18 7.26 -3.83 0.86
CA ALA A 18 6.33 -3.91 -0.26
C ALA A 18 7.03 -4.51 -1.49
N ILE A 19 6.35 -5.44 -2.15
CA ILE A 19 6.83 -6.13 -3.34
C ILE A 19 5.80 -5.95 -4.45
N TYR A 20 6.30 -5.70 -5.66
CA TYR A 20 5.52 -5.70 -6.88
C TYR A 20 6.11 -6.72 -7.85
N SER A 21 5.27 -7.58 -8.40
CA SER A 21 5.66 -8.65 -9.32
C SER A 21 4.74 -8.68 -10.53
N TRP A 22 5.18 -9.35 -11.59
CA TRP A 22 4.43 -9.43 -12.83
C TRP A 22 4.62 -10.77 -13.53
N ASP A 23 3.63 -11.14 -14.34
CA ASP A 23 3.75 -12.27 -15.24
C ASP A 23 4.72 -11.97 -16.38
N THR A 24 5.48 -12.98 -16.78
CA THR A 24 6.34 -12.95 -17.96
C THR A 24 5.93 -14.09 -18.88
N PRO A 25 5.39 -13.80 -20.08
CA PRO A 25 4.95 -14.84 -21.00
C PRO A 25 6.05 -15.87 -21.28
N GLY A 26 5.73 -17.15 -21.15
CA GLY A 26 6.68 -18.25 -21.36
C GLY A 26 7.67 -18.51 -20.22
N SER A 27 7.56 -17.80 -19.09
CA SER A 27 8.36 -18.03 -17.89
C SER A 27 7.58 -18.78 -16.81
N SER A 28 8.24 -19.70 -16.10
CA SER A 28 7.73 -20.30 -14.85
C SER A 28 8.06 -19.45 -13.61
N THR A 29 8.85 -18.39 -13.78
CA THR A 29 9.22 -17.47 -12.70
C THR A 29 8.63 -16.09 -12.95
N ARG A 30 8.18 -15.46 -11.86
CA ARG A 30 7.70 -14.07 -11.85
C ARG A 30 8.83 -13.16 -11.39
N PRO A 31 9.28 -12.20 -12.20
CA PRO A 31 10.15 -11.15 -11.71
C PRO A 31 9.43 -10.31 -10.65
N ALA A 32 10.20 -9.72 -9.75
CA ALA A 32 9.69 -8.89 -8.67
C ALA A 32 10.67 -7.76 -8.36
N CYS A 33 10.15 -6.62 -7.91
CA CYS A 33 10.94 -5.50 -7.41
C CYS A 33 10.46 -5.09 -6.01
N ASN A 34 11.41 -4.58 -5.21
CA ASN A 34 11.11 -3.96 -3.94
C ASN A 34 10.62 -2.53 -4.20
N VAL A 35 9.43 -2.21 -3.70
CA VAL A 35 8.77 -0.91 -3.89
C VAL A 35 8.47 -0.23 -2.55
N THR A 36 9.13 -0.67 -1.47
CA THR A 36 8.91 -0.19 -0.10
C THR A 36 9.02 1.32 0.03
N GLU A 37 10.08 1.92 -0.50
CA GLU A 37 10.31 3.38 -0.40
C GLU A 37 9.31 4.17 -1.25
N ILE A 38 9.01 3.68 -2.45
CA ILE A 38 8.02 4.29 -3.35
C ILE A 38 6.66 4.33 -2.67
N VAL A 39 6.23 3.20 -2.09
CA VAL A 39 4.95 3.09 -1.38
C VAL A 39 4.94 3.94 -0.11
N GLN A 40 6.04 4.00 0.64
CA GLN A 40 6.15 4.91 1.79
C GLN A 40 5.93 6.36 1.34
N GLY A 41 6.59 6.82 0.28
CA GLY A 41 6.41 8.18 -0.25
C GLY A 41 5.01 8.47 -0.78
N ILE A 42 4.25 7.44 -1.17
CA ILE A 42 2.82 7.57 -1.53
C ILE A 42 1.98 7.73 -0.28
N LEU A 43 2.19 6.90 0.74
CA LEU A 43 1.43 6.94 1.98
C LEU A 43 1.72 8.17 2.83
N ASP A 44 2.93 8.72 2.73
CA ASP A 44 3.32 9.97 3.37
C ASP A 44 2.54 11.18 2.83
N LYS A 45 1.96 11.09 1.63
CA LYS A 45 1.12 12.14 1.05
C LYS A 45 -0.27 12.07 1.68
N PRO A 46 -0.69 13.04 2.52
CA PRO A 46 -1.95 12.94 3.27
C PRO A 46 -3.19 12.82 2.37
N LYS A 47 -3.12 13.37 1.14
CA LYS A 47 -4.19 13.31 0.14
C LYS A 47 -4.54 11.87 -0.29
N ASN A 48 -3.60 10.93 -0.18
CA ASN A 48 -3.80 9.57 -0.63
C ASN A 48 -4.60 8.73 0.38
N ARG A 49 -4.60 9.11 1.67
CA ARG A 49 -5.44 8.50 2.72
C ARG A 49 -5.41 6.96 2.73
N GLY A 50 -4.24 6.34 2.56
CA GLY A 50 -4.09 4.88 2.56
C GLY A 50 -4.36 4.21 1.21
N VAL A 51 -4.73 4.97 0.18
CA VAL A 51 -4.91 4.45 -1.18
C VAL A 51 -3.58 4.45 -1.91
N ILE A 52 -3.14 3.26 -2.31
CA ILE A 52 -1.94 3.03 -3.11
C ILE A 52 -2.38 2.71 -4.53
N PRO A 53 -2.00 3.50 -5.54
CA PRO A 53 -2.20 3.11 -6.93
C PRO A 53 -1.24 1.96 -7.28
N LEU A 54 -1.75 0.94 -7.96
CA LEU A 54 -1.00 -0.25 -8.38
C LEU A 54 -0.77 -0.27 -9.90
N ASN A 55 -1.02 0.87 -10.57
CA ASN A 55 -0.82 1.03 -12.00
C ASN A 55 0.66 1.11 -12.36
N ALA A 56 0.92 0.84 -13.64
CA ALA A 56 2.21 0.87 -14.31
C ALA A 56 3.04 2.14 -14.04
N ASP A 57 2.39 3.30 -13.93
CA ASP A 57 3.06 4.60 -13.77
C ASP A 57 3.76 4.77 -12.42
N LEU A 58 3.40 3.93 -11.43
CA LEU A 58 3.92 4.02 -10.08
C LEU A 58 5.30 3.37 -9.95
N ILE A 59 5.55 2.36 -10.77
CA ILE A 59 6.68 1.43 -10.70
C ILE A 59 7.01 1.14 -12.16
N ASP A 60 7.80 2.02 -12.78
CA ASP A 60 8.31 1.98 -14.16
C ASP A 60 8.05 0.62 -14.85
N ASP A 61 6.88 0.48 -15.50
CA ASP A 61 6.28 -0.84 -15.74
C ASP A 61 7.16 -1.69 -16.67
N PRO A 62 7.79 -2.74 -16.15
CA PRO A 62 8.72 -3.56 -16.91
C PRO A 62 8.01 -4.57 -17.82
N ALA A 63 6.70 -4.76 -17.68
CA ALA A 63 5.92 -5.70 -18.49
C ALA A 63 4.48 -5.20 -18.69
N PRO A 64 4.27 -4.24 -19.61
CA PRO A 64 2.96 -3.72 -19.95
C PRO A 64 2.02 -4.83 -20.44
N GLY A 65 0.76 -4.79 -19.98
CA GLY A 65 -0.27 -5.75 -20.39
C GLY A 65 -0.18 -7.14 -19.76
N CYS A 66 0.81 -7.37 -18.87
CA CYS A 66 0.91 -8.60 -18.08
C CYS A 66 0.20 -8.43 -16.73
N ALA A 67 -0.36 -9.52 -16.19
CA ALA A 67 -0.95 -9.49 -14.85
C ALA A 67 0.10 -9.13 -13.80
N LYS A 68 -0.29 -8.31 -12.83
CA LYS A 68 0.56 -7.78 -11.78
C LYS A 68 0.17 -8.39 -10.45
N THR A 69 1.08 -8.39 -9.49
CA THR A 69 0.72 -8.72 -8.11
C THR A 69 1.49 -7.83 -7.18
N PHE A 70 0.79 -7.32 -6.17
CA PHE A 70 1.33 -6.46 -5.14
C PHE A 70 1.13 -7.12 -3.77
N ALA A 71 2.10 -6.98 -2.89
CA ALA A 71 1.99 -7.34 -1.49
C ALA A 71 2.72 -6.33 -0.61
N ILE A 72 2.17 -6.06 0.58
CA ILE A 72 2.70 -5.09 1.53
C ILE A 72 2.49 -5.57 2.97
N ILE A 73 3.48 -5.31 3.83
CA ILE A 73 3.36 -5.31 5.28
C ILE A 73 3.48 -3.87 5.76
N VAL A 74 2.46 -3.36 6.45
CA VAL A 74 2.36 -1.95 6.84
C VAL A 74 1.75 -1.81 8.23
N SER A 75 2.33 -0.95 9.07
CA SER A 75 1.68 -0.49 10.29
C SER A 75 0.89 0.78 10.03
N ILE A 76 -0.31 0.84 10.59
CA ILE A 76 -1.27 1.93 10.43
C ILE A 76 -1.62 2.44 11.83
N GLU A 77 -1.35 3.72 12.07
CA GLU A 77 -1.88 4.47 13.21
C GLU A 77 -3.11 5.24 12.72
N THR A 78 -4.27 4.96 13.31
CA THR A 78 -5.53 5.65 13.02
C THR A 78 -5.60 7.01 13.75
N PRO A 79 -6.48 7.92 13.31
CA PRO A 79 -6.71 9.21 13.98
C PRO A 79 -7.00 9.16 15.49
N ASP A 80 -7.54 8.05 15.99
CA ASP A 80 -7.85 7.83 17.40
C ASP A 80 -6.70 7.19 18.20
N GLY A 81 -5.55 6.94 17.56
CA GLY A 81 -4.36 6.39 18.18
C GLY A 81 -4.30 4.85 18.16
N THR A 82 -5.24 4.17 17.52
CA THR A 82 -5.18 2.72 17.35
C THR A 82 -4.07 2.34 16.37
N ASN A 83 -3.21 1.41 16.78
CA ASN A 83 -2.12 0.90 15.96
C ASN A 83 -2.41 -0.53 15.53
N THR A 84 -2.38 -0.79 14.22
CA THR A 84 -2.51 -2.12 13.64
C THR A 84 -1.37 -2.40 12.68
N THR A 85 -0.98 -3.65 12.52
CA THR A 85 -0.09 -4.07 11.43
C THR A 85 -0.88 -4.96 10.50
N ARG A 86 -0.78 -4.72 9.20
CA ARG A 86 -1.54 -5.43 8.18
C ARG A 86 -0.65 -6.02 7.10
N PHE A 87 -1.03 -7.20 6.64
CA PHE A 87 -0.58 -7.76 5.38
C PHE A 87 -1.69 -7.59 4.33
N CYS A 88 -1.40 -6.85 3.27
CA CYS A 88 -2.32 -6.63 2.17
C CYS A 88 -1.72 -7.16 0.88
N SER A 89 -2.55 -7.76 0.02
CA SER A 89 -2.14 -8.16 -1.33
C SER A 89 -3.24 -7.86 -2.33
N SER A 90 -2.85 -7.70 -3.59
CA SER A 90 -3.76 -7.51 -4.72
C SER A 90 -3.12 -8.11 -5.97
N SER A 91 -3.88 -8.95 -6.69
CA SER A 91 -3.53 -9.44 -8.03
C SER A 91 -4.23 -8.65 -9.13
N ASP A 92 -5.31 -7.95 -8.79
CA ASP A 92 -6.18 -7.30 -9.75
C ASP A 92 -6.75 -6.02 -9.12
N GLY A 93 -6.68 -4.92 -9.87
CA GLY A 93 -7.22 -3.63 -9.49
C GLY A 93 -6.20 -2.49 -9.60
N PRO A 94 -6.62 -1.29 -10.05
CA PRO A 94 -5.71 -0.16 -10.24
C PRO A 94 -5.22 0.45 -8.92
N THR A 95 -5.81 0.06 -7.79
CA THR A 95 -5.54 0.63 -6.47
C THR A 95 -5.81 -0.39 -5.36
N ILE A 96 -5.13 -0.24 -4.22
CA ILE A 96 -5.47 -0.90 -2.95
C ILE A 96 -5.60 0.13 -1.83
N ASN A 97 -6.66 0.05 -1.02
CA ASN A 97 -6.80 0.86 0.19
C ASN A 97 -6.37 0.03 1.40
N ILE A 98 -5.20 0.33 1.98
CA ILE A 98 -4.65 -0.46 3.09
C ILE A 98 -5.40 -0.30 4.41
N ASN A 99 -6.22 0.75 4.54
CA ASN A 99 -7.06 0.93 5.73
C ASN A 99 -8.21 -0.10 5.78
N ASP A 100 -8.67 -0.55 4.61
CA ASP A 100 -9.85 -1.43 4.48
C ASP A 100 -9.48 -2.84 3.98
N SER A 101 -8.25 -3.03 3.50
CA SER A 101 -7.79 -4.28 2.90
C SER A 101 -6.89 -5.09 3.84
N GLY A 102 -6.67 -6.35 3.44
CA GLY A 102 -5.69 -7.23 4.06
C GLY A 102 -6.16 -7.89 5.36
N VAL A 103 -5.23 -8.52 6.04
CA VAL A 103 -5.42 -9.16 7.33
C VAL A 103 -4.57 -8.45 8.38
N GLU A 104 -5.11 -8.32 9.59
CA GLU A 104 -4.31 -7.85 10.73
C GLU A 104 -3.35 -8.93 11.20
N CYS A 105 -2.11 -8.54 11.44
CA CYS A 105 -1.02 -9.41 11.86
C CYS A 105 -0.72 -9.21 13.34
N TYR A 106 -0.53 -10.31 14.05
CA TYR A 106 -0.14 -10.36 15.45
C TYR A 106 1.16 -11.17 15.55
N PHE A 107 2.16 -10.64 16.25
CA PHE A 107 3.49 -11.23 16.39
C PHE A 107 3.84 -11.46 17.86
#